data_AF-A0A2J4YJ31-F1
#
_entry.id   AF-A0A2J4YJ31-F1
#
_cell.length_a   1.000
_cell.length_b   1.000
_cell.length_c   1.000
_cell.angle_alpha   90.00
_cell.angle_beta   90.00
_cell.angle_gamma   90.00
#
_symmetry.space_group_name_H-M   'P 1'
#
loop_
_entity.id
_entity.type
_entity.pdbx_description
1 polymer ?
#
loop_
_entity_poly.entity_id
_entity_poly.type
_entity_poly.pdbx_seq_one_letter_code
_entity_poly.pdbx_strand_id
1 'polypeptide(L)' 'LGGYRAVGPLIQGLAAPLHDLSRGCSVQEIIELALVAAVPRRSDVSGECRLPTQVE' A
#
# COMPACT_ATOMS: atom_id res chain seq x y z
N LEU A 1 -20.05 16.93 -7.08
CA LEU A 1 -18.94 16.20 -6.42
C LEU A 1 -19.56 15.14 -5.51
N GLY A 2 -19.18 13.87 -5.66
CA GLY A 2 -19.89 12.72 -5.06
C GLY A 2 -19.73 12.52 -3.54
N GLY A 3 -19.13 13.46 -2.80
CA GLY A 3 -18.98 13.37 -1.35
C GLY A 3 -17.99 12.31 -0.83
N TYR A 4 -17.27 11.62 -1.72
CA TYR A 4 -16.24 10.64 -1.36
C TYR A 4 -14.88 11.31 -1.15
N ARG A 5 -14.11 10.76 -0.21
CA ARG A 5 -12.70 11.10 -0.03
C ARG A 5 -11.83 10.21 -0.93
N ALA A 6 -10.91 10.82 -1.65
CA ALA A 6 -9.89 10.08 -2.40
C ALA A 6 -8.80 9.57 -1.45
N VAL A 7 -8.38 8.32 -1.63
CA VAL A 7 -7.22 7.73 -0.96
C VAL A 7 -6.25 7.29 -2.05
N GLY A 8 -5.06 7.88 -2.09
CA GLY A 8 -4.09 7.63 -3.17
C GLY A 8 -3.22 8.86 -3.47
N PRO A 9 -2.28 8.74 -4.42
CA PRO A 9 -2.22 7.75 -5.50
C PRO A 9 -1.76 6.35 -5.07
N LEU A 10 -2.47 5.31 -5.53
CA LEU A 10 -2.11 3.92 -5.29
C LEU A 10 -1.39 3.34 -6.52
N ILE A 11 -0.22 2.74 -6.29
CA ILE A 11 0.55 2.05 -7.32
C ILE A 11 0.31 0.55 -7.18
N GLN A 12 0.01 -0.08 -8.31
CA GLN A 12 -0.31 -1.51 -8.41
C GLN A 12 0.68 -2.23 -9.33
N GLY A 13 0.71 -3.56 -9.27
CA GLY A 13 1.55 -4.38 -10.15
C GLY A 13 3.01 -4.54 -9.70
N LEU A 14 3.42 -3.94 -8.59
CA LEU A 14 4.74 -4.12 -8.00
C LEU A 14 4.82 -5.40 -7.15
N ALA A 15 6.05 -5.90 -6.97
CA ALA A 15 6.35 -7.08 -6.15
C ALA A 15 6.13 -6.82 -4.65
N ALA A 16 6.24 -5.56 -4.22
CA ALA A 16 5.96 -5.11 -2.86
C ALA A 16 5.06 -3.86 -2.87
N PRO A 17 4.27 -3.61 -1.81
CA PRO A 17 3.48 -2.40 -1.68
C PRO A 17 4.36 -1.14 -1.68
N LEU A 18 4.06 -0.19 -2.55
CA LEU A 18 4.72 1.10 -2.63
C LEU A 18 3.70 2.11 -3.13
N HIS A 19 3.51 3.21 -2.40
CA HIS A 19 2.56 4.26 -2.74
C HIS A 19 3.23 5.62 -2.54
N ASP A 20 2.98 6.55 -3.46
CA ASP A 20 3.58 7.88 -3.40
C ASP A 20 2.71 8.83 -2.58
N LEU A 21 3.36 9.80 -1.93
CA LEU A 21 2.68 10.85 -1.19
C LEU A 21 2.61 12.11 -2.04
N SER A 22 1.43 12.73 -2.05
CA SER A 22 1.29 14.05 -2.65
C SER A 22 2.12 15.08 -1.90
N ARG A 23 2.71 16.04 -2.61
CA ARG A 23 3.40 17.18 -1.97
C ARG A 23 2.43 17.93 -1.07
N GLY A 24 2.82 18.17 0.18
CA GLY A 24 1.99 18.85 1.17
C GLY A 24 0.88 17.98 1.76
N CYS A 25 0.96 16.65 1.63
CA CYS A 25 0.02 15.74 2.29
C CYS A 25 0.00 15.95 3.81
N SER A 26 -1.18 15.75 4.40
CA SER A 26 -1.36 15.79 5.84
C SER A 26 -0.79 14.54 6.52
N VAL A 27 -0.50 14.64 7.82
CA VAL A 27 -0.11 13.48 8.65
C VAL A 27 -1.16 12.36 8.56
N GLN A 28 -2.43 12.71 8.45
CA GLN A 28 -3.52 11.75 8.32
C GLN A 28 -3.40 10.92 7.04
N GLU A 29 -3.10 11.56 5.90
CA GLU A 29 -2.91 10.87 4.62
C GLU A 29 -1.67 9.96 4.64
N ILE A 30 -0.60 10.37 5.32
CA ILE A 30 0.59 9.54 5.51
C ILE A 30 0.24 8.24 6.26
N ILE A 31 -0.49 8.37 7.37
CA ILE A 31 -0.92 7.22 8.17
C ILE A 31 -1.81 6.30 7.35
N GLU A 32 -2.79 6.86 6.64
CA GLU A 32 -3.72 6.09 5.82
C GLU A 32 -3.00 5.31 4.73
N LEU A 33 -2.08 5.93 4.00
CA LEU A 33 -1.34 5.26 2.93
C LEU A 33 -0.35 4.21 3.47
N ALA A 34 0.28 4.48 4.62
CA ALA A 34 1.13 3.51 5.30
C ALA A 34 0.34 2.28 5.74
N LEU A 35 -0.87 2.47 6.26
CA LEU A 35 -1.77 1.36 6.63
C LEU A 35 -2.19 0.55 5.39
N VAL A 36 -2.50 1.21 4.26
CA VAL A 36 -2.80 0.52 3.00
C VAL A 36 -1.61 -0.32 2.54
N ALA A 37 -0.39 0.21 2.61
CA ALA A 37 0.83 -0.52 2.24
C ALA A 37 1.15 -1.69 3.20
N ALA A 38 0.76 -1.58 4.47
CA ALA A 38 0.97 -2.63 5.47
C ALA A 38 -0.01 -3.81 5.31
N VAL A 39 -1.09 -3.66 4.54
CA VAL A 39 -2.01 -4.77 4.27
C VAL A 39 -1.28 -5.85 3.47
N PRO A 40 -1.22 -7.11 3.95
CA PRO A 40 -0.61 -8.19 3.20
C PRO A 40 -1.28 -8.33 1.84
N ARG A 41 -0.47 -8.29 0.77
CA ARG A 41 -0.95 -8.63 -0.56
C ARG A 41 -1.44 -10.08 -0.52
N ARG A 42 -2.74 -10.31 -0.73
CA ARG A 42 -3.24 -11.64 -1.10
C ARG A 42 -2.65 -11.97 -2.47
N SER A 43 -1.52 -12.66 -2.47
CA SER A 43 -0.87 -13.14 -3.68
C SER A 43 -1.48 -14.48 -4.07
N ASP A 44 -2.73 -14.48 -4.54
CA ASP A 44 -3.24 -15.59 -5.35
C ASP A 44 -2.77 -15.39 -6.80
N VAL A 45 -1.45 -15.45 -6.99
CA VAL A 45 -0.81 -15.66 -8.29
C VAL A 45 0.27 -16.69 -8.04
N SER A 46 0.00 -17.93 -8.48
CA SER A 46 0.93 -19.05 -8.49
C SER A 46 2.29 -18.63 -9.03
N GLY A 47 3.30 -18.55 -8.16
CA GLY A 47 4.64 -18.08 -8.52
C GLY A 47 5.44 -17.64 -7.31
N GLU A 48 5.83 -18.61 -6.49
CA GLU A 48 6.66 -18.48 -5.29
C GLU A 48 7.94 -17.64 -5.52
N CYS A 49 8.12 -16.58 -4.72
CA CYS A 49 9.41 -16.27 -4.11
C CYS A 49 9.13 -15.50 -2.80
N ARG A 50 8.79 -16.28 -1.79
CA ARG A 50 8.43 -15.83 -0.45
C ARG A 50 9.72 -15.40 0.26
N LEU A 51 9.90 -14.10 0.52
CA LEU A 51 10.95 -13.66 1.45
C LEU A 51 10.59 -14.17 2.85
N PRO A 52 11.55 -14.76 3.59
CA PRO A 52 11.30 -15.22 4.94
C PRO A 52 11.36 -14.00 5.88
N THR A 53 10.21 -13.55 6.35
CA THR A 53 10.15 -12.80 7.61
C THR A 53 9.37 -13.64 8.60
N GLN A 54 9.99 -14.75 9.03
CA GLN A 54 9.81 -15.22 10.39
C GLN A 54 10.90 -14.53 11.20
N VAL A 55 10.49 -13.57 12.04
CA VAL A 55 11.32 -13.11 13.15
C VAL A 55 11.13 -14.12 14.29
N GLU A 56 12.03 -15.10 14.33
CA GLU A 56 12.78 -15.40 15.55
C GLU A 56 14.05 -14.55 15.52
#